data_AF-A0A150TLN1-F1
#
_entry.id   AF-A0A150TLN1-F1
#
_cell.length_a   1.000
_cell.length_b   1.000
_cell.length_c   1.000
_cell.angle_alpha   90.00
_cell.angle_beta   90.00
_cell.angle_gamma   90.00
#
_symmetry.space_group_name_H-M   'P 1'
#
loop_
_entity.id
_entity.type
_entity.pdbx_description
1 polymer ?
#
loop_
_entity_poly.entity_id
_entity_poly.type
_entity_poly.pdbx_seq_one_letter_code
_entity_poly.pdbx_strand_id
1 'polypeptide(L)'
;MLCDGAAAPGARRGGRALAVGLALAAGGLSGACTSRPPAADDAPVGPYEVVDGWPRVPEGMVFGPALDVAVDGRGRVLVSHAAGRTSGNDAPIGEATILVFDPETGELLDAWGEGLFVYPHGIEVDRDGFVWVTDSEQNRVFKLTAEGTVVMTLGEVP
;
A
#
# COMPACT_ATOMS: atom_id res chain seq x y z
N MET A 1 -48.79 -28.49 9.64
CA MET A 1 -50.15 -27.90 9.52
C MET A 1 -49.94 -26.50 8.96
N LEU A 2 -49.78 -26.31 7.64
CA LEU A 2 -50.77 -26.49 6.55
C LEU A 2 -52.12 -25.88 6.95
N CYS A 3 -52.65 -24.88 6.23
CA CYS A 3 -52.99 -24.91 4.80
C CYS A 3 -52.70 -23.54 4.14
N ASP A 4 -51.97 -23.44 3.03
CA ASP A 4 -52.33 -23.70 1.61
C ASP A 4 -53.20 -22.63 0.94
N GLY A 5 -52.83 -22.27 -0.30
CA GLY A 5 -53.83 -22.00 -1.35
C GLY A 5 -53.67 -20.70 -2.13
N ALA A 6 -53.22 -20.83 -3.38
CA ALA A 6 -52.97 -19.79 -4.35
C ALA A 6 -54.21 -19.28 -5.14
N ALA A 7 -54.14 -18.00 -5.53
CA ALA A 7 -54.39 -17.39 -6.86
C ALA A 7 -55.77 -17.38 -7.58
N ALA A 8 -56.06 -16.14 -8.06
CA ALA A 8 -56.65 -15.71 -9.35
C ALA A 8 -58.18 -15.60 -9.49
N PRO A 9 -58.72 -14.96 -10.56
CA PRO A 9 -58.41 -13.67 -11.21
C PRO A 9 -59.69 -12.82 -11.49
N GLY A 10 -59.59 -11.65 -12.16
CA GLY A 10 -60.69 -11.18 -13.02
C GLY A 10 -61.01 -9.68 -13.02
N ALA A 11 -60.59 -9.02 -14.09
CA ALA A 11 -60.74 -7.62 -14.47
C ALA A 11 -62.17 -7.06 -14.64
N ARG A 12 -62.34 -5.73 -14.49
CA ARG A 12 -63.12 -4.83 -15.39
C ARG A 12 -62.49 -3.42 -15.37
N ARG A 13 -61.81 -3.02 -16.45
CA ARG A 13 -62.25 -2.13 -17.55
C ARG A 13 -62.57 -0.69 -17.16
N GLY A 14 -61.79 0.25 -17.72
CA GLY A 14 -62.33 1.46 -18.34
C GLY A 14 -61.60 2.75 -18.02
N GLY A 15 -60.82 3.26 -18.97
CA GLY A 15 -60.32 4.64 -18.92
C GLY A 15 -59.07 4.86 -19.77
N ARG A 16 -59.24 5.08 -21.07
CA ARG A 16 -58.17 5.60 -21.95
C ARG A 16 -58.04 7.10 -21.72
N ALA A 17 -56.84 7.59 -21.42
CA ALA A 17 -56.49 8.98 -21.71
C ALA A 17 -54.97 9.15 -21.91
N LEU A 18 -54.65 9.69 -23.09
CA LEU A 18 -53.45 10.41 -23.54
C LEU A 18 -52.05 9.83 -23.25
N ALA A 19 -51.42 9.37 -24.33
CA ALA A 19 -49.98 9.29 -24.43
C ALA A 19 -49.37 10.71 -24.46
N VAL A 20 -48.50 11.00 -23.49
CA VAL A 20 -47.50 12.07 -23.57
C VAL A 20 -46.16 11.38 -23.56
N GLY A 21 -45.50 11.32 -24.72
CA GLY A 21 -44.10 10.94 -24.80
C GLY A 21 -43.24 12.14 -24.41
N LEU A 22 -42.36 11.96 -23.42
CA LEU A 22 -41.21 12.83 -23.21
C LEU A 22 -40.01 11.99 -22.75
N ALA A 23 -38.87 12.32 -23.34
CA ALA A 23 -37.70 11.48 -23.55
C ALA A 23 -36.98 11.01 -22.27
N LEU A 24 -36.42 9.80 -22.36
CA LEU A 24 -35.29 9.36 -21.53
C LEU A 24 -34.09 10.25 -21.82
N ALA A 25 -33.71 11.08 -20.85
CA ALA A 25 -32.34 11.54 -20.73
C ALA A 25 -31.81 11.06 -19.38
N ALA A 26 -31.33 9.82 -19.35
CA ALA A 26 -30.45 9.38 -18.28
C ALA A 26 -29.13 10.13 -18.47
N GLY A 27 -29.04 11.33 -17.89
CA GLY A 27 -27.79 12.07 -17.79
C GLY A 27 -26.82 11.28 -16.94
N GLY A 28 -25.97 10.48 -17.58
CA GLY A 28 -24.84 9.84 -16.93
C GLY A 28 -23.87 10.91 -16.48
N LEU A 29 -23.83 11.20 -15.19
CA LEU A 29 -22.72 11.91 -14.57
C LEU A 29 -21.50 10.96 -14.59
N SER A 30 -20.83 10.85 -15.72
CA SER A 30 -19.42 10.43 -15.73
C SER A 30 -18.59 11.57 -15.16
N GLY A 31 -18.60 11.68 -13.83
CA GLY A 31 -17.55 12.40 -13.13
C GLY A 31 -16.27 11.61 -13.28
N ALA A 32 -15.47 11.91 -14.31
CA ALA A 32 -14.11 11.41 -14.38
C ALA A 32 -13.36 12.01 -13.17
N CYS A 33 -12.99 11.16 -12.21
CA CYS A 33 -12.08 11.52 -11.15
C CYS A 33 -10.72 11.84 -11.77
N THR A 34 -10.53 13.08 -12.21
CA THR A 34 -9.22 13.59 -12.57
C THR A 34 -8.61 14.14 -11.28
N SER A 35 -8.01 13.26 -10.48
CA SER A 35 -7.16 13.73 -9.39
C SER A 35 -5.96 14.39 -10.02
N ARG A 36 -5.88 15.73 -9.93
CA ARG A 36 -4.67 16.46 -10.29
C ARG A 36 -3.53 15.95 -9.39
N PRO A 37 -2.34 15.63 -9.92
CA PRO A 37 -1.21 15.30 -9.07
C PRO A 37 -0.93 16.48 -8.12
N PRO A 38 -0.61 16.21 -6.85
CA PRO A 38 -0.32 17.26 -5.88
C PRO A 38 0.89 18.09 -6.36
N ALA A 39 0.71 19.40 -6.40
CA ALA A 39 1.80 20.36 -6.61
C ALA A 39 2.60 20.53 -5.32
N ALA A 40 3.80 21.11 -5.43
CA ALA A 40 4.64 21.43 -4.28
C ALA A 40 3.91 22.31 -3.23
N ASP A 41 2.99 23.17 -3.68
CA ASP A 41 2.18 24.03 -2.81
C ASP A 41 1.02 23.28 -2.11
N ASP A 42 0.75 22.02 -2.49
CA ASP A 42 -0.27 21.17 -1.88
C ASP A 42 0.26 20.45 -0.61
N ALA A 43 1.53 20.68 -0.24
CA ALA A 43 2.10 20.16 1.00
C ALA A 43 1.38 20.75 2.23
N PRO A 44 1.15 19.96 3.29
CA PRO A 44 0.55 20.47 4.52
C PRO A 44 1.35 21.65 5.06
N VAL A 45 0.70 22.81 5.16
CA VAL A 45 1.24 23.97 5.87
C VAL A 45 1.21 23.68 7.37
N GLY A 46 2.37 23.31 7.92
CA GLY A 46 2.60 23.01 9.34
C GLY A 46 4.04 23.33 9.71
N PRO A 47 4.45 23.16 10.99
CA PRO A 47 5.81 23.44 11.46
C PRO A 47 6.81 22.37 11.02
N TYR A 48 6.61 21.77 9.85
CA TYR A 48 7.51 20.76 9.31
C TYR A 48 8.59 21.47 8.49
N GLU A 49 9.83 21.21 8.85
CA GLU A 49 10.99 21.65 8.11
C GLU A 49 11.76 20.44 7.60
N VAL A 50 12.37 20.59 6.44
CA VAL A 50 13.27 19.58 5.91
C VAL A 50 14.53 19.59 6.77
N VAL A 51 14.92 18.43 7.29
CA VAL A 51 16.19 18.24 7.97
C VAL A 51 17.24 17.87 6.93
N ASP A 52 18.06 18.85 6.54
CA ASP A 52 19.12 18.63 5.57
C ASP A 52 20.14 17.59 6.06
N GLY A 53 20.54 16.68 5.17
CA GLY A 53 21.55 15.65 5.48
C GLY A 53 21.02 14.43 6.24
N TRP A 54 19.70 14.31 6.39
CA TRP A 54 19.04 13.12 6.91
C TRP A 54 18.25 12.43 5.78
N PRO A 55 18.36 11.10 5.56
CA PRO A 55 19.23 10.15 6.25
C PRO A 55 20.68 10.19 5.74
N ARG A 56 21.62 9.70 6.56
CA ARG A 56 23.05 9.56 6.20
C ARG A 56 23.32 8.15 5.69
N VAL A 57 23.35 8.02 4.37
CA VAL A 57 23.72 6.77 3.71
C VAL A 57 25.25 6.70 3.54
N PRO A 58 25.92 5.61 3.99
CA PRO A 58 27.36 5.45 3.82
C PRO A 58 27.80 5.50 2.36
N GLU A 59 29.01 6.03 2.12
CA GLU A 59 29.59 6.07 0.78
C GLU A 59 29.70 4.65 0.20
N GLY A 60 29.29 4.49 -1.07
CA GLY A 60 29.30 3.21 -1.77
C GLY A 60 28.09 2.31 -1.52
N MET A 61 27.19 2.65 -0.59
CA MET A 61 25.91 1.93 -0.43
C MET A 61 24.92 2.32 -1.52
N VAL A 62 24.23 1.32 -2.08
CA VAL A 62 23.16 1.53 -3.06
C VAL A 62 21.85 1.80 -2.35
N PHE A 63 21.47 3.07 -2.23
CA PHE A 63 20.15 3.49 -1.77
C PHE A 63 19.35 4.08 -2.93
N GLY A 64 18.55 3.24 -3.58
CA GLY A 64 17.64 3.69 -4.63
C GLY A 64 16.23 3.94 -4.11
N PRO A 65 15.17 3.62 -4.89
CA PRO A 65 13.81 4.01 -4.53
C PRO A 65 13.43 3.53 -3.14
N ALA A 66 13.19 4.47 -2.23
CA ALA A 66 12.53 4.20 -0.96
C ALA A 66 11.05 3.89 -1.27
N LEU A 67 10.59 2.73 -0.82
CA LEU A 67 9.25 2.22 -1.12
C LEU A 67 8.28 2.49 0.02
N ASP A 68 8.74 2.36 1.27
CA ASP A 68 7.96 2.66 2.46
C ASP A 68 8.85 2.91 3.69
N VAL A 69 8.27 3.43 4.79
CA VAL A 69 8.95 3.76 6.03
C VAL A 69 8.15 3.31 7.25
N ALA A 70 8.82 2.82 8.28
CA ALA A 70 8.22 2.49 9.58
C ALA A 70 9.07 3.04 10.73
N VAL A 71 8.47 3.13 11.92
CA VAL A 71 9.17 3.54 13.13
C VAL A 71 8.97 2.47 14.20
N ASP A 72 10.06 1.98 14.78
CA ASP A 72 9.96 0.97 15.84
C ASP A 72 9.65 1.58 17.21
N GLY A 73 9.39 0.73 18.20
CA GLY A 73 9.13 1.18 19.59
C GLY A 73 10.29 1.90 20.27
N ARG A 74 11.48 1.96 19.66
CA ARG A 74 12.65 2.71 20.12
C ARG A 74 12.82 4.05 19.38
N GLY A 75 11.93 4.35 18.44
CA GLY A 75 12.01 5.55 17.60
C GLY A 75 12.96 5.42 16.41
N ARG A 76 13.56 4.24 16.16
CA ARG A 76 14.43 4.05 14.99
C ARG A 76 13.59 4.03 13.73
N VAL A 77 14.10 4.62 12.66
CA VAL A 77 13.39 4.72 11.38
C VAL A 77 13.84 3.60 10.45
N LEU A 78 12.92 2.74 10.04
CA LEU A 78 13.16 1.67 9.09
C LEU A 78 12.69 2.11 7.70
N VAL A 79 13.52 1.94 6.69
CA VAL A 79 13.18 2.26 5.30
C VAL A 79 13.30 1.01 4.45
N SER A 80 12.22 0.63 3.76
CA SER A 80 12.29 -0.35 2.67
C SER A 80 12.72 0.33 1.38
N HIS A 81 13.64 -0.27 0.65
CA HIS A 81 14.08 0.25 -0.64
C HIS A 81 14.41 -0.86 -1.63
N ALA A 82 14.34 -0.53 -2.92
CA ALA A 82 14.56 -1.50 -4.01
C ALA A 82 16.03 -1.60 -4.47
N ALA A 83 16.99 -1.14 -3.66
CA ALA A 83 18.37 -0.91 -4.11
C ALA A 83 18.38 -0.22 -5.50
N GLY A 84 19.12 -0.74 -6.48
CA GLY A 84 19.16 -0.20 -7.85
C GLY A 84 18.03 -0.66 -8.78
N ARG A 85 16.95 -1.26 -8.28
CA ARG A 85 15.93 -1.93 -9.11
C ARG A 85 14.61 -1.15 -9.22
N THR A 86 13.90 -1.41 -10.32
CA THR A 86 12.49 -1.04 -10.56
C THR A 86 11.60 -2.28 -10.46
N SER A 87 10.27 -2.17 -10.45
CA SER A 87 9.36 -3.32 -10.49
C SER A 87 9.56 -4.19 -11.75
N GLY A 88 9.08 -5.44 -11.71
CA GLY A 88 9.15 -6.40 -12.82
C GLY A 88 10.38 -7.31 -12.80
N ASN A 89 10.91 -7.63 -11.62
CA ASN A 89 12.01 -8.60 -11.47
C ASN A 89 11.50 -9.96 -10.99
N ASP A 90 12.27 -11.01 -11.23
CA ASP A 90 11.98 -12.40 -10.84
C ASP A 90 13.01 -13.00 -9.86
N ALA A 91 14.03 -12.23 -9.48
CA ALA A 91 15.12 -12.68 -8.61
C ALA A 91 15.28 -11.76 -7.39
N PRO A 92 15.70 -12.29 -6.22
CA PRO A 92 15.96 -11.45 -5.06
C PRO A 92 17.06 -10.39 -5.27
N ILE A 93 16.97 -9.29 -4.54
CA ILE A 93 17.97 -8.21 -4.47
C ILE A 93 19.13 -8.72 -3.61
N GLY A 94 20.38 -8.52 -4.05
CA GLY A 94 21.56 -9.05 -3.34
C GLY A 94 22.02 -8.13 -2.20
N GLU A 95 21.72 -6.84 -2.32
CA GLU A 95 21.99 -5.80 -1.33
C GLU A 95 20.96 -5.84 -0.19
N ALA A 96 21.30 -5.19 0.93
CA ALA A 96 20.32 -4.89 1.97
C ALA A 96 19.17 -4.09 1.35
N THR A 97 17.95 -4.37 1.78
CA THR A 97 16.75 -3.67 1.30
C THR A 97 15.98 -3.00 2.43
N ILE A 98 16.30 -3.32 3.68
CA ILE A 98 15.77 -2.62 4.85
C ILE A 98 16.93 -1.94 5.55
N LEU A 99 16.86 -0.62 5.66
CA LEU A 99 17.84 0.23 6.34
C LEU A 99 17.23 0.77 7.62
N VAL A 100 17.99 0.75 8.71
CA VAL A 100 17.55 1.24 10.02
C VAL A 100 18.39 2.46 10.39
N PHE A 101 17.75 3.60 10.60
CA PHE A 101 18.40 4.87 10.90
C PHE A 101 18.11 5.36 12.30
N ASP A 102 19.09 6.06 12.86
CA ASP A 102 18.91 6.87 14.06
C ASP A 102 18.02 8.09 13.73
N PRO A 103 16.96 8.35 14.51
CA PRO A 103 15.98 9.38 14.18
C PRO A 103 16.57 10.80 14.27
N GLU A 104 17.52 11.03 15.16
CA GLU A 104 18.05 12.37 15.43
C GLU A 104 19.24 12.70 14.50
N THR A 105 20.14 11.75 14.33
CA THR A 105 21.40 11.97 13.60
C THR A 105 21.32 11.52 12.13
N GLY A 106 20.39 10.61 11.81
CA GLY A 106 20.29 9.98 10.50
C GLY A 106 21.37 8.94 10.22
N GLU A 107 22.18 8.59 11.21
CA GLU A 107 23.20 7.55 11.06
C GLU A 107 22.55 6.19 10.80
N LEU A 108 23.12 5.43 9.87
CA LEU A 108 22.71 4.06 9.62
C LEU A 108 23.14 3.17 10.80
N LEU A 109 22.15 2.64 11.51
CA LEU A 109 22.32 1.78 12.68
C LEU A 109 22.41 0.30 12.30
N ASP A 110 21.66 -0.12 11.27
CA ASP A 110 21.59 -1.51 10.83
C ASP A 110 21.11 -1.58 9.37
N ALA A 111 21.42 -2.69 8.70
CA ALA A 111 20.99 -2.98 7.33
C ALA A 111 20.84 -4.49 7.13
N TRP A 112 19.72 -4.92 6.55
CA TRP A 112 19.43 -6.33 6.32
C TRP A 112 18.46 -6.53 5.15
N GLY A 113 18.18 -7.80 4.82
CA GLY A 113 17.23 -8.20 3.78
C GLY A 113 17.89 -8.68 2.48
N GLU A 114 19.21 -8.83 2.48
CA GLU A 114 20.00 -9.39 1.41
C GLU A 114 19.45 -10.75 0.97
N GLY A 115 19.13 -10.88 -0.31
CA GLY A 115 18.65 -12.12 -0.92
C GLY A 115 17.25 -12.54 -0.48
N LEU A 116 16.55 -11.74 0.34
CA LEU A 116 15.24 -12.11 0.86
C LEU A 116 14.08 -11.60 -0.01
N PHE A 117 14.22 -10.40 -0.57
CA PHE A 117 13.15 -9.70 -1.27
C PHE A 117 13.46 -9.51 -2.76
N VAL A 118 12.45 -9.64 -3.62
CA VAL A 118 12.49 -9.30 -5.04
C VAL A 118 12.10 -7.84 -5.23
N TYR A 119 11.03 -7.39 -4.55
CA TYR A 119 10.61 -5.99 -4.53
C TYR A 119 9.84 -5.68 -3.22
N PRO A 120 10.52 -5.32 -2.14
CA PRO A 120 9.90 -5.09 -0.83
C PRO A 120 9.12 -3.78 -0.84
N HIS A 121 7.79 -3.84 -0.79
CA HIS A 121 6.92 -2.68 -0.87
C HIS A 121 6.66 -2.09 0.52
N GLY A 122 5.57 -2.52 1.17
CA GLY A 122 5.17 -2.00 2.48
C GLY A 122 5.98 -2.57 3.65
N ILE A 123 6.23 -1.74 4.67
CA ILE A 123 6.91 -2.10 5.92
C ILE A 123 6.17 -1.54 7.13
N GLU A 124 6.03 -2.32 8.21
CA GLU A 124 5.40 -1.90 9.47
C GLU A 124 6.06 -2.60 10.66
N VAL A 125 6.07 -1.98 11.85
CA VAL A 125 6.59 -2.63 13.07
C VAL A 125 5.43 -2.86 14.04
N ASP A 126 5.20 -4.14 14.40
CA ASP A 126 4.15 -4.46 15.35
C ASP A 126 4.53 -4.11 16.80
N ARG A 127 3.53 -4.12 17.69
CA ARG A 127 3.69 -3.80 19.12
C ARG A 127 4.66 -4.71 19.87
N ASP A 128 4.95 -5.90 19.33
CA ASP A 128 5.86 -6.87 19.92
C ASP A 128 7.29 -6.71 19.35
N GLY A 129 7.49 -5.74 18.46
CA GLY A 129 8.78 -5.39 17.87
C GLY A 129 9.15 -6.20 16.63
N PHE A 130 8.21 -6.96 16.05
CA PHE A 130 8.46 -7.65 14.79
C PHE A 130 8.22 -6.72 13.61
N VAL A 131 9.05 -6.86 12.60
CA VAL A 131 8.94 -6.13 11.33
C VAL A 131 8.11 -6.94 10.37
N TRP A 132 7.12 -6.33 9.75
CA TRP A 132 6.30 -6.91 8.70
C TRP A 132 6.69 -6.27 7.37
N VAL A 133 7.02 -7.10 6.38
CA VAL A 133 7.39 -6.62 5.05
C VAL A 133 6.55 -7.36 4.01
N THR A 134 5.98 -6.60 3.07
CA THR A 134 5.28 -7.15 1.91
C THR A 134 6.21 -7.14 0.70
N ASP A 135 6.18 -8.20 -0.11
CA ASP A 135 6.92 -8.27 -1.36
C ASP A 135 5.94 -8.45 -2.53
N SER A 136 5.90 -7.46 -3.41
CA SER A 136 4.89 -7.38 -4.47
C SER A 136 5.17 -8.32 -5.64
N GLU A 137 6.42 -8.75 -5.83
CA GLU A 137 6.79 -9.66 -6.93
C GLU A 137 6.79 -11.12 -6.45
N GLN A 138 7.01 -11.35 -5.15
CA GLN A 138 6.89 -12.69 -4.56
C GLN A 138 5.47 -13.05 -4.12
N ASN A 139 4.51 -12.11 -4.12
CA ASN A 139 3.18 -12.29 -3.55
C ASN A 139 3.23 -12.83 -2.11
N ARG A 140 4.16 -12.29 -1.31
CA ARG A 140 4.44 -12.76 0.05
C ARG A 140 4.41 -11.63 1.07
N VAL A 141 4.06 -12.00 2.29
CA VAL A 141 4.24 -11.17 3.49
C VAL A 141 5.16 -11.91 4.44
N PHE A 142 6.17 -11.20 4.95
CA PHE A 142 7.15 -11.72 5.88
C PHE A 142 6.94 -11.06 7.24
N LYS A 143 6.96 -11.85 8.31
CA LYS A 143 7.16 -11.37 9.68
C LYS A 143 8.61 -11.69 10.07
N LEU A 144 9.35 -10.69 10.51
CA LEU A 144 10.76 -10.78 10.84
C LEU A 144 11.03 -10.25 12.25
N THR A 145 12.11 -10.71 12.88
CA THR A 145 12.67 -10.05 14.07
C THR A 145 13.20 -8.66 13.72
N ALA A 146 13.52 -7.85 14.72
CA ALA A 146 14.11 -6.52 14.51
C ALA A 146 15.46 -6.56 13.76
N GLU A 147 16.15 -7.70 13.81
CA GLU A 147 17.43 -8.01 13.14
C GLU A 147 17.23 -8.72 11.78
N GLY A 148 16.00 -8.74 11.24
CA GLY A 148 15.74 -9.26 9.89
C GLY A 148 15.64 -10.79 9.78
N THR A 149 15.53 -11.52 10.89
CA THR A 149 15.32 -12.98 10.84
C THR A 149 13.86 -13.31 10.57
N VAL A 150 13.55 -14.06 9.50
CA VAL A 150 12.19 -14.48 9.17
C VAL A 150 11.66 -15.46 10.23
N VAL A 151 10.51 -15.14 10.83
CA VAL A 151 9.80 -16.01 11.78
C VAL A 151 8.47 -16.53 11.25
N MET A 152 7.94 -15.91 10.19
CA MET A 152 6.73 -16.36 9.50
C MET A 152 6.70 -15.81 8.08
N THR A 153 6.13 -16.59 7.16
CA THR A 153 5.83 -16.17 5.78
C THR A 153 4.39 -16.53 5.46
N LEU A 154 3.68 -15.61 4.82
CA LEU A 154 2.32 -15.78 4.32
C LEU A 154 2.32 -15.57 2.81
N GLY A 155 1.58 -16.40 2.09
CA GLY A 155 1.47 -16.34 0.62
C GLY A 155 2.49 -17.22 -0.10
N GLU A 156 2.17 -17.54 -1.35
CA GLU A 156 2.99 -18.31 -2.28
C GLU A 156 2.73 -17.84 -3.70
N VAL A 157 3.72 -17.99 -4.58
CA VAL A 157 3.52 -17.82 -6.02
C VAL A 157 2.99 -19.16 -6.56
N PRO A 158 1.82 -19.19 -7.22
CA PRO A 158 1.27 -20.40 -7.83
C PRO A 158 2.13 -20.98 -8.96
#